data_AF-A0AAW0PD44-F1
#
_entry.id   AF-A0AAW0PD44-F1
#
_cell.length_a   1.000
_cell.length_b   1.000
_cell.length_c   1.000
_cell.angle_alpha   90.00
_cell.angle_beta   90.00
_cell.angle_gamma   90.00
#
_symmetry.space_group_name_H-M   'P 1'
#
loop_
_entity.id
_entity.type
_entity.pdbx_description
1 polymer ?
#
loop_
_entity_poly.entity_id
_entity_poly.type
_entity_poly.pdbx_seq_one_letter_code
_entity_poly.pdbx_strand_id
1 'polypeptide(L)'
;MAQTATIDPTQMGVGRAIAVLTSGGDAQGMNAAVRATVRVGLYTGAKVFFVHEGYQGLVDGGDNIRPATWESVSMMLQLGGTVIGSARCQDFRTKEGRTRAACNLVKLGITNLCVIGGDGSLTGANQFRTEWAELLQDLLKAGKITAQEAKCSSHLNIVGMVGSIDNDFCGTDMTIGTDSALHRIIEIVDAITTTAQSHQRTFILEVMGRHCGYLALVTALACGADWVFIPEMPPDHGWEEHLCRRLMDQRGRGSRLNIIIVAEGAMDRNGKPITCDQIKQLVSKKLGFDTRSTILGHVQRGGTPSAFTGSWRVVWAWRR
;
A
#
# COMPACT_ATOMS: atom_id res chain seq x y z
N MET A 1 9.18 24.99 37.09
CA MET A 1 8.72 24.80 35.70
C MET A 1 9.94 24.96 34.80
N ALA A 2 10.47 23.85 34.26
CA ALA A 2 11.61 23.93 33.35
C ALA A 2 11.14 24.53 32.02
N GLN A 3 11.74 25.63 31.59
CA GLN A 3 11.53 26.21 30.27
C GLN A 3 12.01 25.19 29.24
N THR A 4 11.08 24.54 28.53
CA THR A 4 11.38 23.80 27.32
C THR A 4 11.95 24.78 26.31
N ALA A 5 13.25 24.68 26.03
CA ALA A 5 13.88 25.43 24.96
C ALA A 5 13.08 25.18 23.68
N THR A 6 12.53 26.23 23.08
CA THR A 6 11.85 26.18 21.79
C THR A 6 12.90 25.86 20.74
N ILE A 7 13.00 24.58 20.38
CA ILE A 7 13.89 24.11 19.31
C ILE A 7 13.37 24.72 18.00
N ASP A 8 14.23 25.39 17.26
CA ASP A 8 13.91 25.90 15.92
C ASP A 8 13.60 24.70 14.99
N PRO A 9 12.37 24.59 14.48
CA PRO A 9 11.97 23.46 13.63
C PRO A 9 12.82 23.35 12.36
N THR A 10 13.43 24.45 11.89
CA THR A 10 14.30 24.45 10.70
C THR A 10 15.68 23.84 10.95
N GLN A 11 16.06 23.63 12.22
CA GLN A 11 17.40 23.14 12.60
C GLN A 11 17.37 21.74 13.24
N MET A 12 16.19 21.12 13.35
CA MET A 12 16.03 19.82 14.03
C MET A 12 16.82 18.67 13.38
N GLY A 13 17.09 18.77 12.08
CA GLY A 13 17.74 17.75 11.27
C GLY A 13 19.23 17.99 11.01
N VAL A 14 19.82 19.08 11.52
CA VAL A 14 21.22 19.42 11.22
C VAL A 14 22.16 18.31 11.66
N GLY A 15 23.03 17.88 10.73
CA GLY A 15 23.98 16.78 10.96
C GLY A 15 23.34 15.38 10.92
N ARG A 16 22.05 15.26 10.60
CA ARG A 16 21.37 13.97 10.40
C ARG A 16 21.20 13.66 8.91
N ALA A 17 21.11 12.36 8.63
CA ALA A 17 20.79 11.84 7.30
C ALA A 17 19.58 10.91 7.37
N ILE A 18 18.67 11.07 6.41
CA ILE A 18 17.41 10.33 6.26
C ILE A 18 17.44 9.61 4.91
N ALA A 19 17.19 8.31 4.89
CA ALA A 19 16.88 7.58 3.66
C ALA A 19 15.38 7.35 3.55
N VAL A 20 14.81 7.50 2.35
CA VAL A 20 13.42 7.15 2.05
C VAL A 20 13.37 6.08 0.98
N LEU A 21 12.54 5.06 1.20
CA LEU A 21 12.36 3.95 0.26
C LEU A 21 10.89 3.56 0.16
N THR A 22 10.48 3.11 -1.03
CA THR A 22 9.18 2.49 -1.25
C THR A 22 9.36 0.99 -1.45
N SER A 23 8.58 0.16 -0.76
CA SER A 23 8.67 -1.30 -0.85
C SER A 23 7.30 -1.95 -0.82
N GLY A 24 7.17 -3.09 -1.52
CA GLY A 24 5.92 -3.84 -1.63
C GLY A 24 5.14 -3.51 -2.90
N GLY A 25 3.84 -3.80 -2.89
CA GLY A 25 2.96 -3.37 -3.97
C GLY A 25 2.86 -1.85 -3.99
N ASP A 26 2.91 -1.24 -5.18
CA ASP A 26 2.76 0.19 -5.32
C ASP A 26 1.32 0.63 -5.02
N ALA A 27 1.19 1.86 -4.54
CA ALA A 27 -0.08 2.49 -4.28
C ALA A 27 -0.01 3.95 -4.70
N GLN A 28 -1.09 4.47 -5.28
CA GLN A 28 -1.17 5.87 -5.68
C GLN A 28 -0.95 6.76 -4.45
N GLY A 29 -0.11 7.79 -4.59
CA GLY A 29 0.23 8.70 -3.50
C GLY A 29 1.50 8.36 -2.71
N MET A 30 2.15 7.23 -2.98
CA MET A 30 3.50 6.97 -2.44
C MET A 30 4.48 8.08 -2.85
N ASN A 31 4.37 8.61 -4.06
CA ASN A 31 5.14 9.77 -4.52
C ASN A 31 4.89 11.04 -3.69
N ALA A 32 3.65 11.25 -3.23
CA ALA A 32 3.31 12.38 -2.36
C ALA A 32 4.00 12.24 -0.99
N ALA A 33 4.03 11.02 -0.44
CA ALA A 33 4.73 10.70 0.80
C ALA A 33 6.25 10.87 0.66
N VAL A 34 6.87 10.32 -0.40
CA VAL A 34 8.29 10.52 -0.71
C VAL A 34 8.62 12.01 -0.81
N ARG A 35 7.83 12.78 -1.56
CA ARG A 35 7.99 14.23 -1.70
C ARG A 35 7.91 14.94 -0.34
N ALA A 36 6.94 14.60 0.50
CA ALA A 36 6.79 15.21 1.82
C ALA A 36 8.01 14.93 2.70
N THR A 37 8.47 13.67 2.74
CA THR A 37 9.67 13.27 3.51
C THR A 37 10.91 14.04 3.06
N VAL A 38 11.13 14.18 1.74
CA VAL A 38 12.27 14.95 1.21
C VAL A 38 12.15 16.43 1.55
N ARG A 39 11.00 17.06 1.27
CA ARG A 39 10.82 18.51 1.50
C ARG A 39 10.98 18.87 2.98
N VAL A 40 10.36 18.09 3.88
CA VAL A 40 10.45 18.35 5.32
C VAL A 40 11.85 18.01 5.85
N GLY A 41 12.45 16.91 5.41
CA GLY A 41 13.83 16.56 5.77
C GLY A 41 14.81 17.68 5.42
N LEU A 42 14.76 18.20 4.19
CA LEU A 42 15.59 19.32 3.74
C LEU A 42 15.25 20.63 4.50
N TYR A 43 13.98 20.91 4.76
CA TYR A 43 13.54 22.08 5.53
C TYR A 43 14.08 22.09 6.97
N THR A 44 14.20 20.91 7.59
CA THR A 44 14.78 20.76 8.94
C THR A 44 16.32 20.76 8.95
N GLY A 45 16.97 20.89 7.79
CA GLY A 45 18.43 20.88 7.67
C GLY A 45 19.07 19.48 7.59
N ALA A 46 18.28 18.41 7.47
CA ALA A 46 18.80 17.05 7.27
C ALA A 46 19.22 16.81 5.81
N LYS A 47 20.17 15.90 5.62
CA LYS A 47 20.46 15.34 4.29
C LYS A 47 19.45 14.23 4.00
N VAL A 48 18.81 14.24 2.85
CA VAL A 48 17.85 13.19 2.47
C VAL A 48 18.38 12.40 1.29
N PHE A 49 18.17 11.08 1.30
CA PHE A 49 18.58 10.14 0.27
C PHE A 49 17.37 9.34 -0.22
N PHE A 50 17.28 9.16 -1.54
CA PHE A 50 16.42 8.13 -2.12
C PHE A 50 17.14 6.79 -2.07
N VAL A 51 16.38 5.75 -1.77
CA VAL A 51 16.79 4.37 -2.01
C VAL A 51 15.90 3.81 -3.10
N HIS A 52 16.50 3.55 -4.25
CA HIS A 52 15.79 3.01 -5.41
C HIS A 52 15.45 1.53 -5.24
N GLU A 53 14.38 1.05 -5.88
CA GLU A 53 13.99 -0.37 -5.87
C GLU A 53 13.78 -0.97 -4.46
N GLY A 54 13.36 -0.13 -3.51
CA GLY A 54 13.05 -0.52 -2.14
C GLY A 54 14.22 -1.14 -1.38
N TYR A 55 14.01 -2.29 -0.74
CA TYR A 55 15.06 -2.98 0.00
C TYR A 55 16.18 -3.50 -0.89
N GLN A 56 15.91 -3.74 -2.18
CA GLN A 56 16.95 -4.23 -3.09
C GLN A 56 18.04 -3.18 -3.27
N GLY A 57 17.68 -1.92 -3.54
CA GLY A 57 18.67 -0.86 -3.63
C GLY A 57 19.40 -0.58 -2.32
N LEU A 58 18.78 -0.87 -1.18
CA LEU A 58 19.46 -0.79 0.11
C LEU A 58 20.58 -1.84 0.22
N VAL A 59 20.32 -3.07 -0.23
CA VAL A 59 21.28 -4.18 -0.27
C VAL A 59 22.38 -3.91 -1.29
N ASP A 60 22.01 -3.45 -2.49
CA ASP A 60 22.94 -3.22 -3.59
C ASP A 60 23.85 -2.03 -3.34
N GLY A 61 23.33 -0.97 -2.71
CA GLY A 61 24.07 0.25 -2.42
C GLY A 61 24.48 1.01 -3.69
N GLY A 62 25.57 1.77 -3.60
CA GLY A 62 26.13 2.54 -4.72
C GLY A 62 25.11 3.51 -5.31
N ASP A 63 24.91 3.44 -6.63
CA ASP A 63 24.01 4.31 -7.38
C ASP A 63 22.52 4.15 -7.01
N ASN A 64 22.15 3.13 -6.24
CA ASN A 64 20.79 2.97 -5.75
C ASN A 64 20.47 3.88 -4.55
N ILE A 65 21.48 4.43 -3.86
CA ILE A 65 21.29 5.36 -2.75
C ILE A 65 21.78 6.74 -3.17
N ARG A 66 20.85 7.61 -3.56
CA ARG A 66 21.16 8.92 -4.16
C ARG A 66 20.70 10.07 -3.28
N PRO A 67 21.48 11.15 -3.15
CA PRO A 67 21.01 12.34 -2.44
C PRO A 67 19.79 12.94 -3.16
N ALA A 68 18.78 13.30 -2.39
CA ALA A 68 17.60 14.01 -2.87
C ALA A 68 17.81 15.52 -2.74
N THR A 69 17.34 16.29 -3.72
CA THR A 69 17.33 17.76 -3.69
C THR A 69 15.91 18.29 -3.63
N TRP A 70 15.79 19.60 -3.43
CA TRP A 70 14.50 20.27 -3.45
C TRP A 70 13.81 20.07 -4.82
N GLU A 71 14.59 20.14 -5.91
CA GLU A 71 14.12 20.02 -7.29
C GLU A 71 13.75 18.57 -7.64
N SER A 72 14.46 17.59 -7.09
CA SER A 72 14.32 16.17 -7.47
C SER A 72 12.94 15.58 -7.15
N VAL A 73 12.17 16.20 -6.24
CA VAL A 73 10.79 15.80 -5.91
C VAL A 73 9.72 16.74 -6.48
N SER A 74 10.09 17.59 -7.42
CA SER A 74 9.13 18.44 -8.14
C SER A 74 8.29 17.58 -9.09
N MET A 75 7.02 17.95 -9.28
CA MET A 75 6.06 17.23 -10.14
C MET A 75 5.76 15.76 -9.78
N MET A 76 6.24 15.28 -8.62
CA MET A 76 5.93 13.92 -8.15
C MET A 76 4.49 13.76 -7.63
N LEU A 77 3.85 14.86 -7.20
CA LEU A 77 2.59 14.82 -6.45
C LEU A 77 1.44 14.17 -7.25
N GLN A 78 1.37 14.45 -8.54
CA GLN A 78 0.32 13.97 -9.44
C GLN A 78 0.62 12.60 -10.08
N LEU A 79 1.79 12.03 -9.85
CA LEU A 79 2.20 10.79 -10.49
C LEU A 79 1.72 9.58 -9.68
N GLY A 80 1.13 8.60 -10.38
CA GLY A 80 0.84 7.27 -9.82
C GLY A 80 2.11 6.46 -9.55
N GLY A 81 1.95 5.33 -8.87
CA GLY A 81 3.05 4.42 -8.53
C GLY A 81 4.13 5.06 -7.64
N THR A 82 5.39 4.68 -7.88
CA THR A 82 6.56 5.24 -7.19
C THR A 82 7.68 5.59 -8.19
N VAL A 83 8.15 6.83 -8.17
CA VAL A 83 9.24 7.32 -9.03
C VAL A 83 10.60 6.72 -8.63
N ILE A 84 10.73 6.30 -7.36
CA ILE A 84 11.97 5.65 -6.88
C ILE A 84 11.93 4.12 -7.02
N GLY A 85 10.86 3.56 -7.58
CA GLY A 85 10.73 2.11 -7.77
C GLY A 85 10.40 1.35 -6.49
N SER A 86 9.91 0.13 -6.65
CA SER A 86 9.62 -0.79 -5.55
C SER A 86 9.87 -2.21 -6.02
N ALA A 87 10.71 -2.94 -5.31
CA ALA A 87 11.00 -4.33 -5.61
C ALA A 87 10.73 -5.23 -4.41
N ARG A 88 10.30 -6.47 -4.70
CA ARG A 88 10.38 -7.57 -3.73
C ARG A 88 11.84 -7.96 -3.60
N CYS A 89 12.37 -7.93 -2.39
CA CYS A 89 13.77 -8.27 -2.12
C CYS A 89 13.86 -9.58 -1.34
N GLN A 90 14.37 -10.64 -1.98
CA GLN A 90 14.64 -11.91 -1.30
C GLN A 90 15.90 -11.82 -0.44
N ASP A 91 16.91 -11.09 -0.91
CA ASP A 91 18.16 -10.89 -0.18
C ASP A 91 17.94 -10.27 1.20
N PHE A 92 17.00 -9.34 1.33
CA PHE A 92 16.70 -8.71 2.62
C PHE A 92 16.02 -9.66 3.63
N ARG A 93 15.53 -10.82 3.18
CA ARG A 93 15.04 -11.88 4.08
C ARG A 93 16.18 -12.63 4.77
N THR A 94 17.38 -12.63 4.19
CA THR A 94 18.55 -13.26 4.80
C THR A 94 19.31 -12.26 5.67
N LYS A 95 19.96 -12.77 6.71
CA LYS A 95 20.83 -11.93 7.56
C LYS A 95 21.95 -11.30 6.74
N GLU A 96 22.51 -12.01 5.77
CA GLU A 96 23.58 -11.53 4.90
C GLU A 96 23.17 -10.31 4.06
N GLY A 97 21.97 -10.34 3.47
CA GLY A 97 21.44 -9.17 2.76
C GLY A 97 21.23 -7.98 3.69
N ARG A 98 20.68 -8.21 4.89
CA ARG A 98 20.54 -7.16 5.91
C ARG A 98 21.90 -6.61 6.37
N THR A 99 22.92 -7.44 6.51
CA THR A 99 24.29 -7.00 6.83
C THR A 99 24.87 -6.10 5.72
N ARG A 100 24.64 -6.44 4.44
CA ARG A 100 25.03 -5.58 3.31
C ARG A 100 24.29 -4.24 3.35
N ALA A 101 22.97 -4.26 3.55
CA ALA A 101 22.16 -3.07 3.69
C ALA A 101 22.61 -2.15 4.84
N ALA A 102 22.92 -2.72 6.00
CA ALA A 102 23.45 -1.99 7.15
C ALA A 102 24.82 -1.36 6.82
N CYS A 103 25.70 -2.07 6.13
CA CYS A 103 26.99 -1.54 5.69
C CYS A 103 26.83 -0.28 4.82
N ASN A 104 25.93 -0.33 3.84
CA ASN A 104 25.68 0.78 2.92
C ASN A 104 25.14 2.03 3.66
N LEU A 105 24.19 1.83 4.59
CA LEU A 105 23.66 2.90 5.42
C LEU A 105 24.74 3.54 6.30
N VAL A 106 25.54 2.72 6.99
CA VAL A 106 26.59 3.19 7.91
C VAL A 106 27.66 3.97 7.16
N LYS A 107 28.09 3.51 5.97
CA LYS A 107 29.09 4.21 5.15
C LYS A 107 28.63 5.58 4.68
N LEU A 108 27.33 5.77 4.50
CA LEU A 108 26.72 7.06 4.14
C LEU A 108 26.32 7.90 5.37
N GLY A 109 26.53 7.39 6.59
CA GLY A 109 26.13 8.04 7.83
C GLY A 109 24.61 8.12 8.03
N ILE A 110 23.85 7.26 7.34
CA ILE A 110 22.39 7.25 7.39
C ILE A 110 21.94 6.42 8.59
N THR A 111 21.27 7.09 9.52
CA THR A 111 20.76 6.49 10.78
C THR A 111 19.24 6.61 10.92
N ASN A 112 18.58 7.27 9.96
CA ASN A 112 17.14 7.46 9.96
C ASN A 112 16.59 6.91 8.64
N LEU A 113 15.63 5.99 8.73
CA LEU A 113 15.05 5.29 7.60
C LEU A 113 13.52 5.50 7.59
N CYS A 114 13.02 6.07 6.50
CA CYS A 114 11.59 6.19 6.22
C CYS A 114 11.19 5.10 5.22
N VAL A 115 10.37 4.15 5.67
CA VAL A 115 9.88 3.04 4.85
C VAL A 115 8.42 3.28 4.50
N ILE A 116 8.12 3.42 3.21
CA ILE A 116 6.76 3.55 2.69
C ILE A 116 6.36 2.24 2.04
N GLY A 117 5.36 1.54 2.57
CA GLY A 117 4.97 0.23 2.05
C GLY A 117 3.86 -0.45 2.83
N GLY A 118 3.58 -1.70 2.48
CA GLY A 118 2.57 -2.52 3.16
C GLY A 118 3.12 -3.24 4.40
N ASP A 119 2.29 -4.13 4.96
CA ASP A 119 2.59 -4.90 6.18
C ASP A 119 3.94 -5.64 6.12
N GLY A 120 4.18 -6.40 5.04
CA GLY A 120 5.43 -7.16 4.89
C GLY A 120 6.69 -6.28 4.86
N SER A 121 6.59 -5.07 4.31
CA SER A 121 7.70 -4.11 4.28
C SER A 121 7.95 -3.53 5.67
N LEU A 122 6.90 -3.14 6.39
CA LEU A 122 7.04 -2.61 7.75
C LEU A 122 7.51 -3.66 8.76
N THR A 123 7.08 -4.91 8.59
CA THR A 123 7.59 -6.05 9.36
C THR A 123 9.09 -6.25 9.13
N GLY A 124 9.53 -6.22 7.86
CA GLY A 124 10.96 -6.29 7.52
C GLY A 124 11.78 -5.14 8.12
N ALA A 125 11.21 -3.93 8.16
CA ALA A 125 11.83 -2.78 8.81
C ALA A 125 12.00 -2.99 10.32
N ASN A 126 10.96 -3.49 11.00
CA ASN A 126 11.02 -3.74 12.44
C ASN A 126 12.04 -4.83 12.80
N GLN A 127 12.12 -5.90 12.00
CA GLN A 127 13.16 -6.93 12.14
C GLN A 127 14.56 -6.31 11.98
N PHE A 128 14.75 -5.50 10.94
CA PHE A 128 16.03 -4.85 10.67
C PHE A 128 16.49 -3.93 11.80
N ARG A 129 15.57 -3.17 12.41
CA ARG A 129 15.85 -2.35 13.60
C ARG A 129 16.27 -3.21 14.80
N THR A 130 15.58 -4.32 15.02
CA THR A 130 15.83 -5.20 16.18
C THR A 130 17.19 -5.88 16.07
N GLU A 131 17.57 -6.31 14.86
CA GLU A 131 18.86 -6.95 14.59
C GLU A 131 20.02 -5.95 14.44
N TRP A 132 19.76 -4.64 14.41
CA TRP A 132 20.74 -3.61 14.05
C TRP A 132 22.06 -3.69 14.84
N ALA A 133 21.99 -3.86 16.17
CA ALA A 133 23.17 -3.92 17.02
C ALA A 133 24.06 -5.15 16.70
N GLU A 134 23.43 -6.29 16.40
CA GLU A 134 24.12 -7.52 16.01
C GLU A 134 24.79 -7.36 14.63
N LEU A 135 24.08 -6.75 13.67
CA LEU A 135 24.61 -6.49 12.34
C LEU A 135 25.85 -5.58 12.40
N LEU A 136 25.86 -4.55 13.25
CA LEU A 136 27.02 -3.69 13.46
C LEU A 136 28.21 -4.44 14.05
N GLN A 137 27.98 -5.34 15.01
CA GLN A 137 29.04 -6.17 15.58
C GLN A 137 29.67 -7.09 14.53
N ASP A 138 28.84 -7.70 13.69
CA ASP A 138 29.29 -8.57 12.60
C ASP A 138 30.09 -7.78 11.56
N LEU A 139 29.66 -6.57 11.22
CA LEU A 139 30.39 -5.67 10.31
C LEU A 139 31.73 -5.20 10.88
N LEU A 140 31.81 -4.94 12.19
CA LEU A 140 33.06 -4.60 12.87
C LEU A 140 34.04 -5.78 12.88
N LYS A 141 33.56 -6.98 13.22
CA LYS A 141 34.37 -8.21 13.20
C LYS A 141 34.91 -8.51 11.81
N ALA A 142 34.10 -8.26 10.78
CA ALA A 142 34.49 -8.43 9.38
C ALA A 142 35.39 -7.29 8.84
N GLY A 143 35.67 -6.24 9.63
CA GLY A 143 36.50 -5.11 9.22
C GLY A 143 35.89 -4.22 8.13
N LYS A 144 34.57 -4.33 7.88
CA LYS A 144 33.88 -3.55 6.84
C LYS A 144 33.57 -2.11 7.27
N ILE A 145 33.40 -1.90 8.57
CA ILE A 145 33.16 -0.58 9.18
C ILE A 145 34.18 -0.31 10.28
N THR A 146 34.44 0.97 10.56
CA THR A 146 35.32 1.39 11.65
C THR A 146 34.55 1.49 12.98
N ALA A 147 35.28 1.44 14.10
CA ALA A 147 34.68 1.63 15.43
C ALA A 147 33.98 3.00 15.58
N GLN A 148 34.49 4.03 14.89
CA GLN A 148 33.86 5.35 14.88
C GLN A 148 32.54 5.34 14.10
N GLU A 149 32.52 4.74 12.90
CA GLU A 149 31.30 4.58 12.09
C GLU A 149 30.22 3.82 12.86
N ALA A 150 30.58 2.73 13.54
CA ALA A 150 29.65 1.95 14.35
C ALA A 150 29.10 2.74 15.54
N LYS A 151 29.93 3.58 16.18
CA LYS A 151 29.49 4.43 17.31
C LYS A 151 28.52 5.52 16.84
N CYS A 152 28.84 6.19 15.73
CA CYS A 152 27.99 7.22 15.12
C CYS A 152 26.64 6.66 14.67
N SER A 153 26.62 5.39 14.24
CA SER A 153 25.42 4.69 13.75
C SER A 153 24.86 3.68 14.74
N SER A 154 25.13 3.85 16.04
CA SER A 154 24.74 2.88 17.09
C SER A 154 23.24 2.56 17.15
N HIS A 155 22.40 3.47 16.67
CA HIS A 155 20.94 3.32 16.66
C HIS A 155 20.39 3.60 15.27
N LEU A 156 19.46 2.76 14.82
CA LEU A 156 18.68 2.97 13.61
C LEU A 156 17.27 3.43 13.99
N ASN A 157 16.94 4.66 13.61
CA ASN A 157 15.60 5.20 13.74
C ASN A 157 14.80 4.82 12.49
N ILE A 158 13.65 4.18 12.68
CA ILE A 158 12.77 3.82 11.57
C ILE A 158 11.40 4.47 11.77
N VAL A 159 10.90 5.08 10.71
CA VAL A 159 9.51 5.55 10.60
C VAL A 159 8.85 4.82 9.44
N GLY A 160 7.70 4.21 9.71
CA GLY A 160 6.90 3.50 8.72
C GLY A 160 5.69 4.31 8.27
N MET A 161 5.44 4.37 6.97
CA MET A 161 4.19 4.89 6.41
C MET A 161 3.50 3.78 5.63
N VAL A 162 2.23 3.51 5.96
CA VAL A 162 1.50 2.42 5.30
C VAL A 162 1.01 2.85 3.92
N GLY A 163 1.62 2.31 2.88
CA GLY A 163 1.17 2.43 1.48
C GLY A 163 0.63 1.11 0.99
N SER A 164 -0.69 1.04 0.85
CA SER A 164 -1.45 -0.15 0.44
C SER A 164 -2.80 0.33 -0.08
N ILE A 165 -3.30 -0.29 -1.15
CA ILE A 165 -4.68 -0.04 -1.60
C ILE A 165 -5.68 -0.82 -0.74
N ASP A 166 -5.25 -1.90 -0.10
CA ASP A 166 -6.11 -2.92 0.50
C ASP A 166 -6.72 -2.47 1.86
N ASN A 167 -6.16 -1.42 2.48
CA ASN A 167 -6.49 -0.96 3.85
C ASN A 167 -6.35 -2.05 4.91
N ASP A 168 -5.29 -2.84 4.78
CA ASP A 168 -5.06 -4.11 5.50
C ASP A 168 -4.12 -3.97 6.72
N PHE A 169 -3.80 -2.76 7.17
CA PHE A 169 -2.87 -2.54 8.28
C PHE A 169 -3.58 -2.05 9.54
N CYS A 170 -3.58 -2.89 10.57
CA CYS A 170 -4.12 -2.54 11.88
C CYS A 170 -3.35 -1.36 12.51
N GLY A 171 -4.09 -0.38 13.03
CA GLY A 171 -3.51 0.82 13.67
C GLY A 171 -3.53 2.08 12.80
N THR A 172 -4.02 1.99 11.56
CA THR A 172 -4.41 3.16 10.76
C THR A 172 -5.84 2.99 10.27
N ASP A 173 -6.61 4.07 10.27
CA ASP A 173 -7.99 4.04 9.75
C ASP A 173 -8.02 3.92 8.21
N MET A 174 -6.99 4.47 7.54
CA MET A 174 -6.88 4.55 6.08
C MET A 174 -5.42 4.49 5.62
N THR A 175 -5.11 3.60 4.68
CA THR A 175 -3.79 3.49 4.04
C THR A 175 -3.61 4.42 2.82
N ILE A 176 -2.36 4.74 2.44
CA ILE A 176 -2.10 5.53 1.22
C ILE A 176 -2.47 4.68 0.00
N GLY A 177 -3.40 5.19 -0.80
CA GLY A 177 -3.82 4.61 -2.07
C GLY A 177 -5.22 4.02 -2.07
N THR A 178 -5.80 3.68 -0.91
CA THR A 178 -7.14 3.08 -0.83
C THR A 178 -8.21 3.93 -1.49
N ASP A 179 -8.25 5.22 -1.21
CA ASP A 179 -9.22 6.15 -1.83
C ASP A 179 -9.00 6.31 -3.33
N SER A 180 -7.74 6.28 -3.78
CA SER A 180 -7.44 6.34 -5.22
C SER A 180 -7.87 5.06 -5.94
N ALA A 181 -7.64 3.89 -5.33
CA ALA A 181 -8.11 2.62 -5.84
C ALA A 181 -9.64 2.55 -5.90
N LEU A 182 -10.33 3.03 -4.85
CA LEU A 182 -11.78 3.18 -4.83
C LEU A 182 -12.29 4.04 -5.99
N HIS A 183 -11.67 5.18 -6.26
CA HIS A 183 -12.03 6.00 -7.43
C HIS A 183 -11.89 5.21 -8.74
N ARG A 184 -10.81 4.43 -8.93
CA ARG A 184 -10.64 3.60 -10.14
C ARG A 184 -11.75 2.55 -10.26
N ILE A 185 -12.10 1.91 -9.15
CA ILE A 185 -13.15 0.88 -9.12
C ILE A 185 -14.50 1.49 -9.48
N ILE A 186 -14.86 2.61 -8.86
CA ILE A 186 -16.15 3.29 -9.10
C ILE A 186 -16.27 3.80 -10.53
N GLU A 187 -15.22 4.39 -11.10
CA GLU A 187 -15.22 4.81 -12.52
C GLU A 187 -15.53 3.63 -13.46
N ILE A 188 -14.99 2.45 -13.17
CA ILE A 188 -15.25 1.24 -13.96
C ILE A 188 -16.67 0.73 -13.73
N VAL A 189 -17.14 0.71 -12.48
CA VAL A 189 -18.51 0.30 -12.13
C VAL A 189 -19.52 1.20 -12.84
N ASP A 190 -19.34 2.51 -12.82
CA ASP A 190 -20.22 3.48 -13.48
C ASP A 190 -20.23 3.28 -15.00
N ALA A 191 -19.05 3.10 -15.60
CA ALA A 191 -18.92 2.80 -17.02
C ALA A 191 -19.68 1.53 -17.41
N ILE A 192 -19.56 0.46 -16.61
CA ILE A 192 -20.24 -0.82 -16.85
C ILE A 192 -21.75 -0.70 -16.65
N THR A 193 -22.20 0.08 -15.65
CA THR A 193 -23.61 0.21 -15.27
C THR A 193 -24.47 0.68 -16.44
N THR A 194 -23.98 1.63 -17.24
CA THR A 194 -24.70 2.12 -18.44
C THR A 194 -24.95 1.01 -19.48
N THR A 195 -23.95 0.14 -19.70
CA THR A 195 -24.07 -1.01 -20.61
C THR A 195 -24.96 -2.11 -20.03
N ALA A 196 -24.95 -2.29 -18.71
CA ALA A 196 -25.76 -3.28 -18.01
C ALA A 196 -27.25 -2.99 -18.10
N GLN A 197 -27.64 -1.73 -17.90
CA GLN A 197 -29.04 -1.28 -17.97
C GLN A 197 -29.66 -1.46 -19.36
N SER A 198 -28.84 -1.29 -20.40
CA SER A 198 -29.26 -1.40 -21.79
C SER A 198 -29.67 -2.83 -22.15
N HIS A 199 -28.92 -3.82 -21.68
CA HIS A 199 -29.11 -5.24 -22.04
C HIS A 199 -29.70 -6.12 -20.94
N GLN A 200 -30.14 -5.54 -19.83
CA GLN A 200 -30.68 -6.30 -18.70
C GLN A 200 -29.71 -7.36 -18.13
N ARG A 201 -28.42 -7.00 -18.01
CA ARG A 201 -27.37 -7.95 -17.61
C ARG A 201 -27.10 -7.98 -16.11
N THR A 202 -26.54 -9.09 -15.66
CA THR A 202 -25.91 -9.22 -14.34
C THR A 202 -24.40 -9.10 -14.50
N PHE A 203 -23.78 -8.22 -13.74
CA PHE A 203 -22.32 -8.05 -13.71
C PHE A 203 -21.74 -8.50 -12.39
N ILE A 204 -20.67 -9.28 -12.48
CA ILE A 204 -19.87 -9.73 -11.35
C ILE A 204 -18.51 -9.06 -11.48
N LEU A 205 -18.13 -8.25 -10.50
CA LEU A 205 -16.92 -7.45 -10.52
C LEU A 205 -15.96 -7.94 -9.45
N GLU A 206 -14.77 -8.37 -9.87
CA GLU A 206 -13.72 -8.80 -8.95
C GLU A 206 -12.81 -7.63 -8.58
N VAL A 207 -12.76 -7.34 -7.29
CA VAL A 207 -12.01 -6.22 -6.68
C VAL A 207 -10.83 -6.77 -5.89
N MET A 208 -9.71 -6.05 -5.88
CA MET A 208 -8.53 -6.43 -5.11
C MET A 208 -8.77 -6.30 -3.60
N GLY A 209 -7.83 -6.80 -2.81
CA GLY A 209 -7.91 -6.72 -1.35
C GLY A 209 -7.16 -7.84 -0.63
N ARG A 210 -6.69 -8.86 -1.36
CA ARG A 210 -6.03 -10.10 -0.92
C ARG A 210 -6.77 -10.82 0.21
N HIS A 211 -6.61 -10.38 1.44
CA HIS A 211 -7.23 -10.94 2.63
C HIS A 211 -8.16 -9.93 3.34
N CYS A 212 -8.32 -8.74 2.79
CA CYS A 212 -9.18 -7.67 3.27
C CYS A 212 -10.28 -7.35 2.26
N GLY A 213 -11.52 -7.29 2.71
CA GLY A 213 -12.70 -6.94 1.95
C GLY A 213 -13.05 -5.46 1.97
N TYR A 214 -12.21 -4.58 2.54
CA TYR A 214 -12.50 -3.15 2.68
C TYR A 214 -12.87 -2.50 1.34
N LEU A 215 -12.05 -2.68 0.31
CA LEU A 215 -12.32 -2.14 -1.03
C LEU A 215 -13.64 -2.67 -1.59
N ALA A 216 -13.91 -3.96 -1.47
CA ALA A 216 -15.14 -4.57 -1.96
C ALA A 216 -16.38 -4.06 -1.21
N LEU A 217 -16.29 -3.92 0.12
CA LEU A 217 -17.39 -3.43 0.96
C LEU A 217 -17.72 -1.97 0.67
N VAL A 218 -16.71 -1.10 0.63
CA VAL A 218 -16.91 0.34 0.36
C VAL A 218 -17.39 0.55 -1.09
N THR A 219 -16.87 -0.24 -2.04
CA THR A 219 -17.37 -0.23 -3.42
C THR A 219 -18.84 -0.61 -3.47
N ALA A 220 -19.22 -1.73 -2.83
CA ALA A 220 -20.60 -2.21 -2.81
C ALA A 220 -21.56 -1.19 -2.19
N LEU A 221 -21.12 -0.49 -1.14
CA LEU A 221 -21.89 0.59 -0.52
C LEU A 221 -22.05 1.78 -1.46
N ALA A 222 -20.97 2.21 -2.12
CA ALA A 222 -20.97 3.39 -2.99
C ALA A 222 -21.79 3.20 -4.27
N CYS A 223 -21.74 2.02 -4.89
CA CYS A 223 -22.50 1.74 -6.12
C CYS A 223 -23.89 1.11 -5.87
N GLY A 224 -24.24 0.84 -4.61
CA GLY A 224 -25.50 0.18 -4.27
C GLY A 224 -25.58 -1.25 -4.81
N ALA A 225 -24.50 -2.03 -4.70
CA ALA A 225 -24.44 -3.38 -5.21
C ALA A 225 -25.52 -4.30 -4.60
N ASP A 226 -26.07 -5.20 -5.42
CA ASP A 226 -27.08 -6.16 -4.97
C ASP A 226 -26.48 -7.24 -4.07
N TRP A 227 -25.19 -7.51 -4.16
CA TRP A 227 -24.52 -8.45 -3.26
C TRP A 227 -23.02 -8.16 -3.20
N VAL A 228 -22.41 -8.47 -2.05
CA VAL A 228 -20.97 -8.36 -1.85
C VAL A 228 -20.44 -9.61 -1.18
N PHE A 229 -19.28 -10.10 -1.63
CA PHE A 229 -18.53 -11.16 -0.97
C PHE A 229 -17.23 -10.60 -0.42
N ILE A 230 -17.07 -10.69 0.90
CA ILE A 230 -15.87 -10.27 1.62
C ILE A 230 -15.31 -11.42 2.48
N PRO A 231 -13.98 -11.55 2.63
CA PRO A 231 -13.38 -12.61 3.44
C PRO A 231 -13.70 -12.49 4.94
N GLU A 232 -13.93 -11.28 5.46
CA GLU A 232 -14.21 -11.06 6.88
C GLU A 232 -15.60 -11.51 7.31
N MET A 233 -16.54 -11.63 6.35
CA MET A 233 -17.90 -12.08 6.59
C MET A 233 -18.30 -13.11 5.53
N PRO A 234 -17.77 -14.35 5.63
CA PRO A 234 -18.11 -15.42 4.72
C PRO A 234 -19.62 -15.69 4.71
N PRO A 235 -20.23 -15.98 3.55
CA PRO A 235 -21.67 -16.19 3.45
C PRO A 235 -22.12 -17.47 4.17
N ASP A 236 -23.37 -17.46 4.64
CA ASP A 236 -24.00 -18.60 5.30
C ASP A 236 -24.20 -19.79 4.34
N HIS A 237 -24.42 -20.99 4.89
CA HIS A 237 -24.83 -22.13 4.08
C HIS A 237 -26.13 -21.83 3.33
N GLY A 238 -26.21 -22.22 2.05
CA GLY A 238 -27.37 -21.93 1.20
C GLY A 238 -27.42 -20.50 0.67
N TRP A 239 -26.31 -19.74 0.76
CA TRP A 239 -26.21 -18.40 0.16
C TRP A 239 -26.53 -18.38 -1.32
N GLU A 240 -26.36 -19.50 -2.03
CA GLU A 240 -26.67 -19.61 -3.45
C GLU A 240 -28.15 -19.36 -3.74
N GLU A 241 -29.03 -19.89 -2.89
CA GLU A 241 -30.47 -19.69 -3.02
C GLU A 241 -30.88 -18.29 -2.57
N HIS A 242 -30.26 -17.78 -1.51
CA HIS A 242 -30.51 -16.43 -1.03
C HIS A 242 -30.09 -15.38 -2.07
N LEU A 243 -28.91 -15.54 -2.67
CA LEU A 243 -28.44 -14.71 -3.77
C LEU A 243 -29.45 -14.74 -4.93
N CYS A 244 -29.84 -15.93 -5.38
CA CYS A 244 -30.78 -16.05 -6.51
C CYS A 244 -32.12 -15.36 -6.21
N ARG A 245 -32.66 -15.55 -5.00
CA ARG A 245 -33.90 -14.89 -4.55
C ARG A 245 -33.75 -13.37 -4.59
N ARG A 246 -32.68 -12.82 -4.01
CA ARG A 246 -32.43 -11.37 -3.98
C ARG A 246 -32.34 -10.77 -5.39
N LEU A 247 -31.64 -11.45 -6.31
CA LEU A 247 -31.51 -11.00 -7.70
C LEU A 247 -32.86 -11.01 -8.43
N MET A 248 -33.69 -12.03 -8.23
CA MET A 248 -35.05 -12.09 -8.78
C MET A 248 -35.95 -11.00 -8.20
N ASP A 249 -35.90 -10.76 -6.90
CA ASP A 249 -36.70 -9.72 -6.24
C ASP A 249 -36.36 -8.33 -6.80
N GLN A 250 -35.07 -8.06 -7.02
CA GLN A 250 -34.63 -6.80 -7.62
C GLN A 250 -35.12 -6.62 -9.05
N ARG A 251 -35.09 -7.69 -9.86
CA ARG A 251 -35.68 -7.69 -11.21
C ARG A 251 -37.19 -7.48 -11.18
N GLY A 252 -37.88 -8.14 -10.24
CA GLY A 252 -39.32 -8.01 -10.04
C GLY A 252 -39.75 -6.60 -9.63
N ARG A 253 -38.88 -5.85 -8.93
CA ARG A 253 -39.06 -4.43 -8.60
C ARG A 253 -38.77 -3.47 -9.76
N GLY A 254 -38.43 -3.99 -10.94
CA GLY A 254 -38.16 -3.20 -12.14
C GLY A 254 -36.68 -2.83 -12.32
N SER A 255 -35.76 -3.33 -11.49
CA SER A 255 -34.33 -3.11 -11.74
C SER A 255 -33.92 -3.76 -13.05
N ARG A 256 -33.28 -2.97 -13.91
CA ARG A 256 -32.75 -3.44 -15.20
C ARG A 256 -31.32 -3.96 -15.10
N LEU A 257 -30.68 -3.90 -13.95
CA LEU A 257 -29.30 -4.36 -13.80
C LEU A 257 -29.16 -5.13 -12.49
N ASN A 258 -28.15 -6.01 -12.45
CA ASN A 258 -27.68 -6.53 -11.18
C ASN A 258 -26.16 -6.41 -11.08
N ILE A 259 -25.65 -5.95 -9.94
CA ILE A 259 -24.23 -5.81 -9.66
C ILE A 259 -23.86 -6.65 -8.43
N ILE A 260 -22.87 -7.52 -8.61
CA ILE A 260 -22.30 -8.34 -7.55
C ILE A 260 -20.82 -7.97 -7.45
N ILE A 261 -20.39 -7.56 -6.26
CA ILE A 261 -18.98 -7.26 -5.98
C ILE A 261 -18.34 -8.45 -5.27
N VAL A 262 -17.17 -8.87 -5.71
CA VAL A 262 -16.45 -10.02 -5.16
C VAL A 262 -15.03 -9.57 -4.82
N ALA A 263 -14.64 -9.66 -3.55
CA ALA A 263 -13.23 -9.50 -3.18
C ALA A 263 -12.41 -10.68 -3.73
N GLU A 264 -11.19 -10.44 -4.21
CA GLU A 264 -10.29 -11.52 -4.70
C GLU A 264 -10.02 -12.60 -3.65
N GLY A 265 -10.11 -12.23 -2.36
CA GLY A 265 -9.98 -13.12 -1.21
C GLY A 265 -11.27 -13.78 -0.74
N ALA A 266 -12.39 -13.61 -1.45
CA ALA A 266 -13.69 -14.13 -1.00
C ALA A 266 -13.65 -15.65 -0.78
N MET A 267 -14.18 -16.09 0.36
CA MET A 267 -14.23 -17.48 0.76
C MET A 267 -15.51 -17.82 1.50
N ASP A 268 -15.85 -19.11 1.53
CA ASP A 268 -16.94 -19.64 2.37
C ASP A 268 -16.47 -19.86 3.83
N ARG A 269 -17.41 -20.23 4.70
CA ARG A 269 -17.13 -20.53 6.12
C ARG A 269 -16.16 -21.71 6.33
N ASN A 270 -15.93 -22.54 5.31
CA ASN A 270 -15.00 -23.66 5.35
C ASN A 270 -13.62 -23.27 4.78
N GLY A 271 -13.41 -22.01 4.39
CA GLY A 271 -12.18 -21.51 3.80
C GLY A 271 -12.01 -21.86 2.32
N LYS A 272 -13.07 -22.34 1.63
CA LYS A 272 -13.03 -22.59 0.19
C LYS A 272 -13.20 -21.26 -0.57
N PRO A 273 -12.33 -20.94 -1.54
CA PRO A 273 -12.48 -19.73 -2.34
C PRO A 273 -13.81 -19.68 -3.11
N ILE A 274 -14.44 -18.51 -3.12
CA ILE A 274 -15.63 -18.21 -3.92
C ILE A 274 -15.19 -17.37 -5.11
N THR A 275 -15.27 -17.94 -6.33
CA THR A 275 -14.78 -17.27 -7.54
C THR A 275 -15.89 -16.63 -8.35
N CYS A 276 -15.53 -15.62 -9.16
CA CYS A 276 -16.48 -14.97 -10.08
C CYS A 276 -17.11 -15.96 -11.07
N ASP A 277 -16.35 -16.97 -11.53
CA ASP A 277 -16.87 -17.99 -12.45
C ASP A 277 -17.88 -18.91 -11.79
N GLN A 278 -17.68 -19.28 -10.52
CA GLN A 278 -18.66 -20.05 -9.75
C GLN A 278 -19.99 -19.30 -9.65
N ILE A 279 -19.94 -18.01 -9.31
CA ILE A 279 -21.14 -17.17 -9.19
C ILE A 279 -21.80 -17.01 -10.56
N LYS A 280 -21.02 -16.79 -11.63
CA LYS A 280 -21.54 -16.66 -12.99
C LYS A 280 -22.29 -17.92 -13.43
N GLN A 281 -21.70 -19.10 -13.24
CA GLN A 281 -22.34 -20.37 -13.58
C GLN A 281 -23.61 -20.59 -12.77
N LEU A 282 -23.59 -20.25 -11.48
CA LEU A 282 -24.76 -20.35 -10.60
C LEU A 282 -25.92 -19.48 -11.12
N VAL A 283 -25.67 -18.20 -11.39
CA VAL A 283 -26.69 -17.25 -11.85
C VAL A 283 -27.21 -17.64 -13.23
N SER A 284 -26.34 -17.97 -14.17
CA SER A 284 -26.77 -18.38 -15.52
C SER A 284 -27.57 -19.69 -15.51
N LYS A 285 -27.19 -20.68 -14.68
CA LYS A 285 -27.89 -21.97 -14.62
C LYS A 285 -29.23 -21.90 -13.88
N LYS A 286 -29.30 -21.18 -12.75
CA LYS A 286 -30.53 -21.11 -11.93
C LYS A 286 -31.52 -20.06 -12.42
N LEU A 287 -31.03 -18.91 -12.90
CA LEU A 287 -31.88 -17.76 -13.24
C LEU A 287 -31.98 -17.50 -14.75
N GLY A 288 -31.08 -18.06 -15.56
CA GLY A 288 -31.05 -17.80 -17.01
C GLY A 288 -30.64 -16.37 -17.39
N PHE A 289 -30.08 -15.58 -16.45
CA PHE A 289 -29.66 -14.21 -16.72
C PHE A 289 -28.35 -14.17 -17.53
N ASP A 290 -28.27 -13.27 -18.53
CA ASP A 290 -27.02 -12.97 -19.23
C ASP A 290 -26.04 -12.31 -18.25
N THR A 291 -25.03 -13.09 -17.85
CA THR A 291 -24.13 -12.77 -16.75
C THR A 291 -22.70 -12.62 -17.26
N ARG A 292 -22.06 -11.50 -16.90
CA ARG A 292 -20.68 -11.19 -17.28
C ARG A 292 -19.84 -11.01 -16.03
N SER A 293 -18.62 -11.53 -16.08
CA SER A 293 -17.60 -11.30 -15.05
C SER A 293 -16.56 -10.33 -15.60
N THR A 294 -16.06 -9.44 -14.74
CA THR A 294 -14.96 -8.53 -15.07
C THR A 294 -14.00 -8.49 -13.89
N ILE A 295 -12.76 -8.91 -14.16
CA ILE A 295 -11.67 -8.84 -13.18
C ILE A 295 -10.96 -7.52 -13.43
N LEU A 296 -11.10 -6.56 -12.51
CA LEU A 296 -10.53 -5.22 -12.67
C LEU A 296 -8.99 -5.25 -12.68
N GLY A 297 -8.40 -6.15 -11.88
CA GLY A 297 -6.95 -6.34 -11.81
C GLY A 297 -6.20 -5.06 -11.45
N HIS A 298 -5.01 -4.90 -12.03
CA HIS A 298 -4.03 -3.86 -11.66
C HIS A 298 -4.42 -2.42 -12.03
N VAL A 299 -5.52 -2.21 -12.77
CA VAL A 299 -6.05 -0.86 -13.00
C VAL A 299 -6.34 -0.15 -11.67
N GLN A 300 -6.68 -0.91 -10.63
CA GLN A 300 -6.91 -0.43 -9.26
C GLN A 300 -5.67 0.17 -8.58
N ARG A 301 -4.45 -0.19 -9.02
CA ARG A 301 -3.18 0.40 -8.55
C ARG A 301 -2.69 1.56 -9.41
N GLY A 302 -3.22 1.69 -10.62
CA GLY A 302 -2.82 2.70 -11.59
C GLY A 302 -3.59 4.02 -11.47
N GLY A 303 -3.23 4.97 -12.34
CA GLY A 303 -3.87 6.29 -12.40
C GLY A 303 -3.25 7.33 -11.47
N THR A 304 -3.84 8.52 -11.49
CA THR A 304 -3.40 9.65 -10.68
C THR A 304 -3.93 9.53 -9.24
N PRO A 305 -3.15 9.96 -8.23
CA PRO A 305 -3.62 9.97 -6.86
C PRO A 305 -4.78 10.95 -6.69
N SER A 306 -5.79 10.54 -5.94
CA SER A 306 -6.92 11.40 -5.56
C SER A 306 -6.47 12.56 -4.68
N ALA A 307 -7.29 13.61 -4.58
CA ALA A 307 -7.00 14.75 -3.71
C ALA A 307 -6.84 14.35 -2.24
N PHE A 308 -7.67 13.41 -1.76
CA PHE A 308 -7.54 12.85 -0.41
C PHE A 308 -6.17 12.17 -0.25
N THR A 309 -5.80 11.29 -1.18
CA THR A 309 -4.53 10.58 -1.10
C THR A 309 -3.31 11.51 -1.21
N GLY A 310 -3.39 12.53 -2.07
CA GLY A 310 -2.32 13.53 -2.29
C GLY A 310 -2.19 14.57 -1.17
N SER A 311 -3.28 14.91 -0.46
CA SER A 311 -3.30 15.97 0.56
C SER A 311 -3.30 15.43 1.99
N TRP A 312 -4.03 14.35 2.27
CA TRP A 312 -4.38 13.92 3.64
C TRP A 312 -3.19 13.39 4.45
N ARG A 313 -2.15 12.82 3.79
CA ARG A 313 -1.00 12.23 4.50
C ARG A 313 0.30 13.03 4.47
N VAL A 314 0.34 14.18 3.77
CA VAL A 314 1.41 15.17 3.96
C VAL A 314 1.37 15.73 5.40
N VAL A 315 0.19 15.74 6.04
CA VAL A 315 -0.04 16.29 7.38
C VAL A 315 0.27 15.28 8.51
N TRP A 316 0.10 13.98 8.29
CA TRP A 316 0.25 12.95 9.33
C TRP A 316 1.68 12.47 9.57
N ALA A 317 2.57 12.58 8.58
CA ALA A 317 3.96 12.12 8.71
C ALA A 317 4.77 12.86 9.80
N TRP A 318 4.24 13.96 10.36
CA TRP A 318 4.99 14.85 11.25
C TRP A 318 4.21 15.34 12.47
N ARG A 319 3.03 14.77 12.77
CA ARG A 319 2.15 15.21 13.88
C ARG A 319 2.27 14.40 15.18
N ARG A 320 3.22 13.46 15.28
CA ARG A 320 3.53 12.74 16.53
C ARG A 320 5.02 12.57 16.72
#